data_AF-A0A0F4JN57-F1
#
_entry.id   AF-A0A0F4JN57-F1
#
_cell.length_a   1.000
_cell.length_b   1.000
_cell.length_c   1.000
_cell.angle_alpha   90.00
_cell.angle_beta   90.00
_cell.angle_gamma   90.00
#
_symmetry.space_group_name_H-M   'P 1'
#
loop_
_entity.id
_entity.type
_entity.pdbx_description
1 polymer ?
#
loop_
_entity_poly.entity_id
_entity_poly.type
_entity_poly.pdbx_seq_one_letter_code
_entity_poly.pdbx_strand_id
1 'polypeptide(L)' 'MARRQNPRKPLKDRPNPLDAAGITRIDYKDTDLLRKFVSDRGKIRSRRVTRVTAQQ' A
#
# COMPACT_ATOMS: atom_id res chain seq x y z
N MET A 1 -37.49 10.76 1.09
CA MET A 1 -36.71 9.50 1.06
C MET A 1 -35.58 9.62 2.07
N ALA A 2 -35.70 9.01 3.26
CA ALA A 2 -34.66 9.09 4.28
C ALA A 2 -33.43 8.27 3.85
N ARG A 3 -32.27 8.92 3.74
CA ARG A 3 -30.99 8.28 3.46
C ARG A 3 -30.67 7.34 4.62
N ARG A 4 -30.81 6.02 4.40
CA ARG A 4 -30.34 5.00 5.36
C ARG A 4 -28.86 5.26 5.63
N GLN A 5 -28.54 5.73 6.83
CA GLN A 5 -27.18 5.73 7.32
C GLN A 5 -26.83 4.27 7.58
N ASN A 6 -26.26 3.59 6.58
CA ASN A 6 -25.54 2.35 6.85
C ASN A 6 -24.26 2.78 7.58
N PRO A 7 -24.08 2.48 8.87
CA PRO A 7 -22.80 2.68 9.52
C PRO A 7 -21.83 1.72 8.85
N ARG A 8 -21.09 2.21 7.86
CA ARG A 8 -20.01 1.44 7.25
C ARG A 8 -19.08 1.05 8.38
N LYS A 9 -18.86 -0.25 8.57
CA LYS A 9 -17.84 -0.74 9.50
C LYS A 9 -16.54 0.04 9.23
N PRO A 10 -15.85 0.54 10.27
CA PRO A 10 -14.59 1.25 10.07
C PRO A 10 -13.67 0.35 9.25
N LEU A 11 -13.01 0.93 8.23
CA LEU A 11 -12.04 0.16 7.47
C LEU A 11 -10.95 -0.29 8.45
N LYS A 12 -10.63 -1.58 8.41
CA LYS A 12 -9.51 -2.12 9.19
C LYS A 12 -8.25 -1.35 8.82
N ASP A 13 -7.56 -0.83 9.82
CA ASP A 13 -6.26 -0.18 9.61
C ASP A 13 -5.30 -1.18 8.98
N ARG A 14 -4.72 -0.75 7.87
CA ARG A 14 -3.70 -1.50 7.13
C ARG A 14 -2.44 -0.65 7.14
N PRO A 15 -1.48 -0.98 8.02
CA PRO A 15 -0.25 -0.20 8.12
C PRO A 15 0.55 -0.27 6.81
N ASN A 16 1.37 0.75 6.59
CA ASN A 16 2.31 0.77 5.49
C ASN A 16 3.28 -0.40 5.62
N PRO A 17 3.44 -1.25 4.58
CA PRO A 17 4.32 -2.40 4.65
C PRO A 17 5.80 -2.04 4.87
N LEU A 18 6.26 -0.87 4.42
CA LEU A 18 7.64 -0.43 4.63
C LEU A 18 7.90 -0.06 6.08
N ASP A 19 6.99 0.71 6.67
CA ASP A 19 7.08 1.15 8.06
C ASP A 19 6.95 -0.06 9.01
N ALA A 20 6.01 -0.98 8.71
CA ALA A 20 5.81 -2.20 9.48
C ALA A 20 7.02 -3.15 9.42
N ALA A 21 7.80 -3.10 8.34
CA ALA A 21 9.02 -3.87 8.18
C ALA A 21 10.29 -3.13 8.67
N GLY A 22 10.16 -1.88 9.16
CA GLY A 22 11.29 -1.06 9.59
C GLY A 22 12.23 -0.63 8.44
N ILE A 23 11.74 -0.65 7.20
CA ILE A 23 12.55 -0.32 6.02
C ILE A 23 12.56 1.18 5.81
N THR A 24 13.72 1.80 6.01
CA THR A 24 13.89 3.26 5.89
C THR A 24 14.57 3.67 4.59
N ARG A 25 15.29 2.77 3.93
CA ARG A 25 16.02 3.02 2.68
C ARG A 25 15.71 1.91 1.67
N ILE A 26 15.45 2.34 0.44
CA ILE A 26 15.19 1.45 -0.70
C ILE A 26 16.35 1.59 -1.68
N ASP A 27 16.90 0.47 -2.12
CA ASP A 27 17.90 0.41 -3.17
C ASP A 27 17.31 -0.24 -4.43
N TYR A 28 17.75 0.20 -5.61
CA TYR A 28 17.28 -0.35 -6.88
C TYR A 28 17.76 -1.80 -7.11
N LYS A 29 18.76 -2.25 -6.36
CA LYS A 29 19.29 -3.62 -6.42
C LYS A 29 18.49 -4.61 -5.57
N ASP A 30 17.64 -4.14 -4.65
CA ASP A 30 16.78 -5.02 -3.86
C ASP A 30 15.55 -5.43 -4.68
N THR A 31 15.75 -6.38 -5.59
CA THR A 31 14.71 -6.85 -6.50
C THR A 31 13.56 -7.54 -5.78
N ASP A 32 13.82 -8.18 -4.64
CA ASP A 32 12.80 -8.90 -3.88
C ASP A 32 11.84 -7.95 -3.18
N LEU A 33 12.36 -6.84 -2.65
CA LEU A 33 11.54 -5.76 -2.14
C LEU A 33 10.74 -5.10 -3.26
N LEU A 34 11.39 -4.70 -4.36
CA LEU A 34 10.75 -3.97 -5.45
C LEU A 34 9.65 -4.79 -6.13
N ARG A 35 9.83 -6.11 -6.26
CA ARG A 35 8.84 -7.00 -6.88
C ARG A 35 7.48 -6.97 -6.19
N LYS A 36 7.43 -6.69 -4.88
CA LYS A 36 6.18 -6.55 -4.11
C LYS A 36 5.33 -5.34 -4.57
N PHE A 37 5.97 -4.33 -5.14
CA PHE A 37 5.34 -3.09 -5.61
C PHE A 37 5.06 -3.09 -7.12
N VAL A 38 5.35 -4.20 -7.80
CA VAL A 38 5.15 -4.39 -9.24
C VAL A 38 4.06 -5.45 -9.47
N SER A 39 3.30 -5.31 -10.55
CA SER A 39 2.33 -6.30 -11.01
C SER A 39 3.01 -7.39 -11.85
N ASP A 40 2.34 -8.51 -12.07
CA ASP A 40 2.92 -9.63 -12.85
C ASP A 40 3.25 -9.26 -14.30
N ARG A 41 2.65 -8.17 -14.82
CA ARG A 41 2.93 -7.61 -16.14
C ARG A 41 4.03 -6.53 -16.14
N GLY A 42 4.74 -6.36 -15.03
CA GLY A 42 5.82 -5.36 -14.91
C GLY A 42 5.35 -3.91 -14.67
N LYS A 43 4.05 -3.66 -14.44
CA LYS A 43 3.55 -2.30 -14.13
C LYS A 43 3.65 -1.98 -12.65
N ILE A 44 3.97 -0.73 -12.31
CA ILE A 44 4.01 -0.23 -10.93
C ILE A 44 2.60 -0.23 -10.33
N ARG A 45 2.46 -0.77 -9.11
CA ARG A 45 1.19 -0.78 -8.37
C ARG A 45 0.91 0.60 -7.78
N SER A 46 -0.36 1.01 -7.78
CA SER A 46 -0.76 2.30 -7.24
C SER A 46 -0.66 2.35 -5.71
N ARG A 47 -0.49 3.56 -5.16
CA ARG A 47 -0.44 3.82 -3.72
C ARG A 47 -1.64 3.29 -2.95
N ARG A 48 -2.84 3.26 -3.56
CA ARG A 48 -4.05 2.72 -2.91
C ARG A 48 -3.97 1.22 -2.67
N VAL A 49 -3.17 0.51 -3.48
CA VAL A 49 -2.92 -0.92 -3.34
C VAL A 49 -1.78 -1.18 -2.38
N THR A 50 -0.67 -0.45 -2.53
CA THR A 50 0.58 -0.68 -1.79
C THR A 50 0.64 -0.02 -0.41
N ARG A 51 -0.18 1.01 -0.17
CA ARG A 51 -0.32 1.72 1.12
C ARG A 51 0.92 2.49 1.59
N VAL A 52 1.86 2.77 0.70
CA VAL A 52 2.98 3.68 0.96
C VAL A 52 2.54 5.14 0.98
N THR A 53 3.40 6.03 1.45
CA THR A 53 3.17 7.48 1.40
C THR A 53 3.43 8.06 -0.01
N ALA A 54 3.40 9.39 -0.16
CA ALA A 54 3.80 10.04 -1.42
C ALA A 54 5.32 10.16 -1.60
N GLN A 55 6.07 10.14 -0.49
CA GLN A 55 7.52 10.37 -0.46
C GLN A 55 8.33 9.10 -0.69
N GLN A 56 7.84 7.98 -0.13
CA GLN A 56 8.44 6.65 -0.27
C GLN A 56 8.25 6.11 -1.68
#